data_AF-R5KGW6-F1
#
_entry.id   AF-R5KGW6-F1
#
_cell.length_a   1.000
_cell.length_b   1.000
_cell.length_c   1.000
_cell.angle_alpha   90.00
_cell.angle_beta   90.00
_cell.angle_gamma   90.00
#
_symmetry.space_group_name_H-M   'P 1'
#
loop_
_entity.id
_entity.type
_entity.pdbx_description
1 polymer ?
#
loop_
_entity_poly.entity_id
_entity_poly.type
_entity_poly.pdbx_seq_one_letter_code
_entity_poly.pdbx_strand_id
1 'polypeptide(L)'
;MKKLLRLSLASLLMLVCGTAIAQTTFDFNNDYATLFPTLPGVSSSPQGQPAVHDGDFTETTTCTPINGITVTVSVKDPDESNANRIWTSAPRLRMYSGTLTITAPDGKNLSSIDFNCGRWNAETSVNVGEITVDGNNATWTGSANSVVLSIGGNTQMNSLTVYLDGEGPVDISNTPETAYTVAEAHELTEAGVGLETSVYIKGVISDIKEVSTSYGNATYFINDTENTDGQLEVFRGNYFDGERFTSADQIKVGDEVIIYGRLSVYNGQHQVAQGSSIYSLNGNTEPDAPSVDISNTPETAYSVARANELITAGEGLETEVYVKGIITEIDEVSVGEGGFGNATYYINDTQTPEGQLCIFRGYYLDGERFTSADQIKIGDEVIVYGRLINYNGTYEMNSGNHIYSLNGVTTGIDNITVEQEFDENAPVYNLQGQRVSKDTKGILIQNGKKFINR
;
A
#
# COMPACT_ATOMS: atom_id res chain seq x y z
N MET A 1 8.61 -41.49 9.68
CA MET A 1 9.06 -41.42 8.28
C MET A 1 8.90 -39.99 7.80
N LYS A 2 10.04 -39.32 7.57
CA LYS A 2 10.15 -37.92 7.19
C LYS A 2 9.56 -37.70 5.80
N LYS A 3 8.64 -36.75 5.65
CA LYS A 3 8.35 -36.11 4.36
C LYS A 3 9.14 -34.80 4.32
N LEU A 4 10.38 -34.92 3.85
CA LEU A 4 11.20 -33.83 3.33
C LEU A 4 10.98 -33.78 1.80
N LEU A 5 11.19 -32.61 1.21
CA LEU A 5 10.87 -32.13 -0.16
C LEU A 5 9.43 -31.59 -0.28
N ARG A 6 9.21 -30.31 -0.55
CA ARG A 6 9.87 -29.49 -1.58
C ARG A 6 10.21 -28.08 -1.06
N LEU A 7 11.49 -27.84 -0.80
CA LEU A 7 12.09 -26.51 -0.88
C LEU A 7 12.64 -26.40 -2.30
N SER A 8 11.91 -25.71 -3.17
CA SER A 8 12.43 -25.31 -4.49
C SER A 8 11.87 -23.93 -4.81
N LEU A 9 12.47 -22.91 -4.23
CA LEU A 9 12.66 -21.65 -4.90
C LEU A 9 14.07 -21.17 -4.55
N ALA A 10 14.99 -21.51 -5.44
CA ALA A 10 16.34 -20.97 -5.42
C ALA A 10 16.26 -19.51 -5.88
N SER A 11 16.06 -18.58 -4.96
CA SER A 11 16.64 -17.24 -5.13
C SER A 11 18.03 -17.31 -4.53
N LEU A 12 19.00 -17.65 -5.39
CA LEU A 12 20.40 -17.47 -5.10
C LEU A 12 20.70 -15.96 -5.19
N LEU A 13 20.30 -15.20 -4.17
CA LEU A 13 20.89 -13.88 -3.95
C LEU A 13 22.18 -14.14 -3.18
N MET A 14 23.31 -14.20 -3.89
CA MET A 14 24.62 -14.13 -3.26
C MET A 14 24.76 -12.73 -2.65
N LEU A 15 24.37 -12.62 -1.39
CA LEU A 15 24.66 -11.49 -0.52
C LEU A 15 26.19 -11.40 -0.38
N VAL A 16 26.81 -10.52 -1.15
CA VAL A 16 28.21 -10.12 -0.92
C VAL A 16 28.19 -9.14 0.25
N CYS A 17 28.21 -9.66 1.47
CA CYS A 17 28.47 -8.83 2.65
C CYS A 17 29.89 -8.24 2.57
N GLY A 18 29.97 -6.91 2.67
CA GLY A 18 31.03 -6.24 3.40
C GLY A 18 32.21 -5.75 2.60
N THR A 19 32.04 -4.62 1.92
CA THR A 19 32.92 -3.43 1.96
C THR A 19 32.25 -2.35 1.11
N ALA A 20 32.24 -1.08 1.55
CA ALA A 20 31.77 0.05 0.75
C ALA A 20 32.32 -0.03 -0.68
N ILE A 21 31.43 -0.19 -1.66
CA ILE A 21 31.79 -0.58 -3.04
C ILE A 21 32.21 0.67 -3.81
N ALA A 22 33.49 0.73 -4.20
CA ALA A 22 34.08 1.89 -4.86
C ALA A 22 33.82 1.86 -6.38
N GLN A 23 32.71 2.45 -6.82
CA GLN A 23 32.57 2.87 -8.22
C GLN A 23 33.75 3.77 -8.62
N THR A 24 34.30 3.58 -9.82
CA THR A 24 35.43 4.41 -10.30
C THR A 24 34.98 5.25 -11.49
N THR A 25 34.96 6.57 -11.32
CA THR A 25 34.56 7.51 -12.36
C THR A 25 35.78 8.14 -13.04
N PHE A 26 35.74 8.20 -14.37
CA PHE A 26 36.65 8.96 -15.21
C PHE A 26 35.90 10.16 -15.77
N ASP A 27 36.08 11.34 -15.17
CA ASP A 27 35.44 12.58 -15.61
C ASP A 27 36.31 13.31 -16.64
N PHE A 28 35.99 13.14 -17.92
CA PHE A 28 36.74 13.79 -18.99
C PHE A 28 36.49 15.30 -19.06
N ASN A 29 35.40 15.81 -18.49
CA ASN A 29 35.10 17.24 -18.51
C ASN A 29 35.95 18.02 -17.51
N ASN A 30 36.16 17.44 -16.33
CA ASN A 30 36.83 18.10 -15.21
C ASN A 30 38.28 17.62 -15.01
N ASP A 31 38.54 16.33 -15.25
CA ASP A 31 39.81 15.69 -14.87
C ASP A 31 40.70 15.31 -16.06
N TYR A 32 40.36 15.71 -17.30
CA TYR A 32 41.15 15.33 -18.49
C TYR A 32 42.65 15.59 -18.38
N ALA A 33 43.07 16.66 -17.70
CA ALA A 33 44.48 17.02 -17.58
C ALA A 33 45.24 16.09 -16.64
N THR A 34 44.58 15.55 -15.60
CA THR A 34 45.17 14.55 -14.70
C THR A 34 45.08 13.14 -15.30
N LEU A 35 44.00 12.87 -16.03
CA LEU A 35 43.80 11.63 -16.77
C LEU A 35 44.82 11.48 -17.91
N PHE A 36 45.08 12.53 -18.68
CA PHE A 36 45.97 12.52 -19.85
C PHE A 36 47.05 13.60 -19.74
N PRO A 37 48.00 13.46 -18.79
CA PRO A 37 48.99 14.51 -18.50
C PRO A 37 50.01 14.73 -19.63
N THR A 38 50.06 13.82 -20.61
CA THR A 38 50.92 13.93 -21.79
C THR A 38 50.32 14.78 -22.90
N LEU A 39 49.02 15.08 -22.86
CA LEU A 39 48.40 15.99 -23.83
C LEU A 39 48.85 17.44 -23.55
N PRO A 40 49.35 18.17 -24.57
CA PRO A 40 49.75 19.57 -24.40
C PRO A 40 48.62 20.51 -23.94
N GLY A 41 47.36 20.16 -24.24
CA GLY A 41 46.20 20.98 -23.88
C GLY A 41 44.88 20.41 -24.39
N VAL A 42 44.06 21.28 -24.98
CA VAL A 42 42.75 20.93 -25.55
C VAL A 42 42.64 21.39 -26.99
N SER A 43 41.91 20.63 -27.80
CA SER A 43 41.64 20.99 -29.18
C SER A 43 40.46 21.94 -29.30
N SER A 44 40.52 22.87 -30.24
CA SER A 44 39.46 23.84 -30.52
C SER A 44 39.47 24.30 -31.97
N SER A 45 38.35 24.84 -32.44
CA SER A 45 38.23 25.46 -33.77
C SER A 45 37.54 26.83 -33.64
N PRO A 46 38.24 27.86 -33.13
CA PRO A 46 37.65 29.18 -32.95
C PRO A 46 37.34 29.83 -34.30
N GLN A 47 36.24 30.57 -34.37
CA GLN A 47 35.86 31.26 -35.61
C GLN A 47 36.91 32.31 -35.99
N GLY A 48 37.40 32.24 -37.23
CA GLY A 48 38.37 33.20 -37.76
C GLY A 48 39.79 33.04 -37.23
N GLN A 49 40.11 31.93 -36.55
CA GLN A 49 41.45 31.58 -36.09
C GLN A 49 41.83 30.17 -36.59
N PRO A 50 43.13 29.84 -36.69
CA PRO A 50 43.58 28.48 -36.93
C PRO A 50 43.05 27.51 -35.85
N ALA A 51 42.78 26.27 -36.24
CA ALA A 51 42.42 25.23 -35.28
C ALA A 51 43.60 24.94 -34.34
N VAL A 52 43.28 24.66 -33.07
CA VAL A 52 44.22 24.22 -32.05
C VAL A 52 44.07 22.71 -31.93
N HIS A 53 45.20 21.99 -31.96
CA HIS A 53 45.27 20.52 -31.98
C HIS A 53 45.93 19.94 -30.73
N ASP A 54 46.12 20.76 -29.69
CA ASP A 54 46.86 20.41 -28.47
C ASP A 54 46.20 19.29 -27.65
N GLY A 55 44.92 18.98 -27.91
CA GLY A 55 44.20 17.87 -27.28
C GLY A 55 44.03 16.65 -28.17
N ASP A 56 44.61 16.62 -29.37
CA ASP A 56 44.49 15.50 -30.31
C ASP A 56 45.37 14.32 -29.87
N PHE A 57 44.79 13.12 -29.80
CA PHE A 57 45.53 11.88 -29.53
C PHE A 57 46.29 11.45 -30.79
N THR A 58 47.57 11.83 -30.87
CA THR A 58 48.46 11.50 -32.00
C THR A 58 49.17 10.15 -31.85
N GLU A 59 49.12 9.57 -30.66
CA GLU A 59 49.51 8.21 -30.34
C GLU A 59 48.47 7.57 -29.41
N THR A 60 48.44 6.24 -29.36
CA THR A 60 47.53 5.53 -28.45
C THR A 60 47.93 5.85 -27.02
N THR A 61 47.02 6.45 -26.26
CA THR A 61 47.31 7.03 -24.96
C THR A 61 46.47 6.35 -23.88
N THR A 62 47.13 5.84 -22.85
CA THR A 62 46.47 5.30 -21.65
C THR A 62 46.44 6.36 -20.57
N CYS A 63 45.30 6.54 -19.92
CA CYS A 63 45.18 7.51 -18.85
C CYS A 63 46.01 7.12 -17.62
N THR A 64 46.24 8.08 -16.73
CA THR A 64 46.69 7.80 -15.37
C THR A 64 45.67 6.86 -14.70
N PRO A 65 46.07 5.68 -14.19
CA PRO A 65 45.13 4.72 -13.60
C PRO A 65 44.41 5.30 -12.37
N ILE A 66 43.12 5.01 -12.24
CA ILE A 66 42.34 5.29 -11.02
C ILE A 66 41.95 3.94 -10.42
N ASN A 67 42.33 3.67 -9.17
CA ASN A 67 42.09 2.39 -8.50
C ASN A 67 42.61 1.16 -9.30
N GLY A 68 43.66 1.36 -10.10
CA GLY A 68 44.22 0.32 -10.98
C GLY A 68 43.41 0.06 -12.26
N ILE A 69 42.29 0.75 -12.46
CA ILE A 69 41.52 0.75 -13.71
C ILE A 69 42.14 1.75 -14.68
N THR A 70 42.23 1.38 -15.96
CA THR A 70 42.75 2.25 -17.01
C THR A 70 41.76 2.43 -18.16
N VAL A 71 41.82 3.61 -18.78
CA VAL A 71 41.13 3.94 -20.03
C VAL A 71 42.18 4.30 -21.08
N THR A 72 42.19 3.56 -22.18
CA THR A 72 43.10 3.77 -23.30
C THR A 72 42.33 4.27 -24.51
N VAL A 73 42.76 5.41 -25.04
CA VAL A 73 42.20 6.04 -26.23
C VAL A 73 43.16 5.79 -27.40
N SER A 74 42.68 5.15 -28.47
CA SER A 74 43.48 4.97 -29.67
C SER A 74 43.61 6.26 -30.47
N VAL A 75 44.60 6.28 -31.36
CA VAL A 75 44.58 7.22 -32.50
C VAL A 75 43.36 6.96 -33.37
N LYS A 76 42.97 7.97 -34.16
CA LYS A 76 41.96 7.81 -35.22
C LYS A 76 42.38 6.73 -36.22
N ASP A 77 41.42 6.13 -36.91
CA ASP A 77 41.70 5.27 -38.06
C ASP A 77 42.36 6.08 -39.19
N PRO A 78 43.16 5.44 -40.07
CA PRO A 78 43.88 6.14 -41.14
C PRO A 78 42.96 6.98 -42.03
N ASP A 79 41.77 6.47 -42.34
CA ASP A 79 40.80 7.07 -43.27
C ASP A 79 39.89 8.12 -42.62
N GLU A 80 39.86 8.23 -41.28
CA GLU A 80 39.07 9.26 -40.59
C GLU A 80 39.76 10.62 -40.68
N SER A 81 39.03 11.67 -41.02
CA SER A 81 39.58 13.03 -41.10
C SER A 81 39.84 13.68 -39.74
N ASN A 82 39.07 13.32 -38.72
CA ASN A 82 39.09 13.92 -37.40
C ASN A 82 39.88 13.08 -36.40
N ALA A 83 40.89 13.67 -35.77
CA ALA A 83 41.55 13.06 -34.62
C ALA A 83 40.57 12.83 -33.46
N ASN A 84 40.75 11.72 -32.73
CA ASN A 84 40.22 11.57 -31.39
C ASN A 84 40.90 12.61 -30.50
N ARG A 85 40.16 13.24 -29.58
CA ARG A 85 40.68 14.40 -28.84
C ARG A 85 39.99 14.69 -27.52
N ILE A 86 40.67 15.46 -26.68
CA ILE A 86 40.06 16.28 -25.64
C ILE A 86 39.70 17.65 -26.22
N TRP A 87 38.42 17.96 -26.28
CA TRP A 87 37.87 19.20 -26.80
C TRP A 87 37.80 20.30 -25.73
N THR A 88 37.85 21.55 -26.17
CA THR A 88 37.82 22.74 -25.30
C THR A 88 36.53 22.89 -24.47
N SER A 89 35.41 22.37 -24.97
CA SER A 89 34.10 22.42 -24.30
C SER A 89 33.53 21.03 -24.05
N ALA A 90 32.66 20.91 -23.04
CA ALA A 90 31.91 19.68 -22.82
C ALA A 90 30.99 19.34 -24.03
N PRO A 91 30.79 18.05 -24.33
CA PRO A 91 31.55 16.90 -23.84
C PRO A 91 32.98 16.91 -24.40
N ARG A 92 33.96 16.70 -23.51
CA ARG A 92 35.37 16.91 -23.83
C ARG A 92 36.00 15.73 -24.56
N LEU A 93 35.81 14.48 -24.12
CA LEU A 93 36.36 13.36 -24.88
C LEU A 93 35.52 13.14 -26.14
N ARG A 94 36.13 13.37 -27.31
CA ARG A 94 35.49 13.18 -28.61
C ARG A 94 36.25 12.15 -29.42
N MET A 95 35.56 11.08 -29.76
CA MET A 95 36.10 10.02 -30.61
C MET A 95 35.31 9.95 -31.91
N TYR A 96 36.03 9.79 -33.01
CA TYR A 96 35.44 9.74 -34.36
C TYR A 96 35.65 8.38 -35.02
N SER A 97 36.65 7.62 -34.58
CA SER A 97 36.99 6.27 -35.06
C SER A 97 37.96 5.58 -34.08
N GLY A 98 38.44 4.38 -34.42
CA GLY A 98 39.39 3.63 -33.59
C GLY A 98 38.73 2.99 -32.38
N THR A 99 39.46 2.86 -31.27
CA THR A 99 39.03 2.12 -30.08
C THR A 99 39.18 2.89 -28.77
N LEU A 100 38.20 2.70 -27.88
CA LEU A 100 38.29 3.02 -26.46
C LEU A 100 38.38 1.71 -25.68
N THR A 101 39.48 1.52 -24.94
CA THR A 101 39.67 0.30 -24.14
C THR A 101 39.61 0.63 -22.66
N ILE A 102 38.80 -0.11 -21.91
CA ILE A 102 38.71 -0.03 -20.45
C ILE A 102 39.25 -1.35 -19.90
N THR A 103 40.20 -1.28 -18.96
CA THR A 103 40.84 -2.47 -18.38
C THR A 103 40.78 -2.40 -16.87
N ALA A 104 40.29 -3.48 -16.26
CA ALA A 104 40.28 -3.69 -14.82
C ALA A 104 41.69 -4.02 -14.29
N PRO A 105 41.96 -3.78 -12.99
CA PRO A 105 43.22 -4.20 -12.37
C PRO A 105 43.42 -5.73 -12.46
N ASP A 106 44.68 -6.15 -12.36
CA ASP A 106 45.06 -7.57 -12.42
C ASP A 106 44.23 -8.43 -11.44
N GLY A 107 43.68 -9.54 -11.95
CA GLY A 107 42.87 -10.47 -11.16
C GLY A 107 41.43 -10.00 -10.90
N LYS A 108 41.01 -8.88 -11.48
CA LYS A 108 39.63 -8.40 -11.45
C LYS A 108 39.04 -8.36 -12.87
N ASN A 109 37.72 -8.45 -12.93
CA ASN A 109 36.93 -8.25 -14.14
C ASN A 109 36.04 -7.02 -13.97
N LEU A 110 35.67 -6.40 -15.07
CA LEU A 110 34.64 -5.38 -15.19
C LEU A 110 33.27 -6.07 -15.22
N SER A 111 32.30 -5.53 -14.49
CA SER A 111 30.91 -6.02 -14.48
C SER A 111 29.93 -5.08 -15.21
N SER A 112 30.19 -3.78 -15.12
CA SER A 112 29.42 -2.74 -15.80
C SER A 112 30.29 -1.52 -16.12
N ILE A 113 29.93 -0.80 -17.18
CA ILE A 113 30.48 0.53 -17.51
C ILE A 113 29.33 1.42 -17.96
N ASP A 114 29.08 2.50 -17.23
CA ASP A 114 28.11 3.52 -17.60
C ASP A 114 28.82 4.67 -18.33
N PHE A 115 28.41 4.93 -19.57
CA PHE A 115 28.92 5.99 -20.41
C PHE A 115 27.96 7.18 -20.40
N ASN A 116 28.35 8.26 -19.71
CA ASN A 116 27.64 9.53 -19.76
C ASN A 116 28.13 10.33 -20.98
N CYS A 117 27.24 10.53 -21.93
CA CYS A 117 27.58 11.03 -23.25
C CYS A 117 26.68 12.21 -23.64
N GLY A 118 27.28 13.23 -24.26
CA GLY A 118 26.48 14.23 -24.99
C GLY A 118 26.07 13.76 -26.39
N ARG A 119 26.72 12.71 -26.91
CA ARG A 119 26.36 12.04 -28.16
C ARG A 119 26.90 10.62 -28.20
N TRP A 120 26.05 9.66 -28.54
CA TRP A 120 26.46 8.28 -28.85
C TRP A 120 26.31 8.01 -30.36
N ASN A 121 27.30 7.37 -30.98
CA ASN A 121 27.16 6.90 -32.35
C ASN A 121 26.64 5.46 -32.37
N ALA A 122 25.56 5.20 -33.12
CA ALA A 122 24.90 3.90 -33.19
C ALA A 122 25.74 2.76 -33.81
N GLU A 123 26.79 3.09 -34.57
CA GLU A 123 27.72 2.10 -35.14
C GLU A 123 28.84 1.72 -34.15
N THR A 124 28.86 2.33 -32.96
CA THR A 124 29.78 1.93 -31.88
C THR A 124 29.42 0.54 -31.37
N SER A 125 30.40 -0.37 -31.35
CA SER A 125 30.22 -1.76 -30.94
C SER A 125 31.23 -2.15 -29.86
N VAL A 126 31.00 -3.29 -29.20
CA VAL A 126 31.87 -3.81 -28.15
C VAL A 126 32.36 -5.21 -28.49
N ASN A 127 33.59 -5.55 -28.09
CA ASN A 127 34.20 -6.85 -28.39
C ASN A 127 33.62 -8.02 -27.57
N VAL A 128 33.15 -7.75 -26.35
CA VAL A 128 32.60 -8.72 -25.40
C VAL A 128 31.48 -8.08 -24.58
N GLY A 129 30.61 -8.88 -23.97
CA GLY A 129 29.48 -8.39 -23.19
C GLY A 129 28.38 -7.78 -24.08
N GLU A 130 27.46 -7.07 -23.44
CA GLU A 130 26.32 -6.43 -24.10
C GLU A 130 26.36 -4.92 -23.86
N ILE A 131 25.87 -4.16 -24.83
CA ILE A 131 25.76 -2.70 -24.71
C ILE A 131 24.32 -2.28 -24.97
N THR A 132 23.75 -1.53 -24.03
CA THR A 132 22.41 -0.94 -24.13
C THR A 132 22.56 0.57 -24.26
N VAL A 133 21.76 1.19 -25.13
CA VAL A 133 21.79 2.64 -25.38
C VAL A 133 20.47 3.24 -24.96
N ASP A 134 20.52 4.29 -24.14
CA ASP A 134 19.36 5.10 -23.74
C ASP A 134 19.61 6.58 -24.07
N GLY A 135 18.88 7.08 -25.06
CA GLY A 135 19.10 8.40 -25.63
C GLY A 135 20.53 8.55 -26.15
N ASN A 136 21.31 9.44 -25.52
CA ASN A 136 22.71 9.66 -25.85
C ASN A 136 23.69 8.85 -24.99
N ASN A 137 23.22 8.19 -23.93
CA ASN A 137 24.06 7.42 -23.01
C ASN A 137 24.10 5.95 -23.39
N ALA A 138 25.10 5.23 -22.89
CA ALA A 138 25.18 3.79 -23.05
C ALA A 138 25.64 3.13 -21.76
N THR A 139 25.22 1.88 -21.56
CA THR A 139 25.68 1.03 -20.46
C THR A 139 26.16 -0.28 -21.06
N TRP A 140 27.39 -0.64 -20.74
CA TRP A 140 27.93 -1.97 -21.01
C TRP A 140 27.75 -2.87 -19.79
N THR A 141 27.38 -4.13 -20.01
CA THR A 141 27.35 -5.17 -18.96
C THR A 141 28.05 -6.44 -19.44
N GLY A 142 28.68 -7.16 -18.52
CA GLY A 142 29.37 -8.42 -18.82
C GLY A 142 30.28 -8.86 -17.70
N SER A 143 31.24 -9.73 -18.01
CA SER A 143 32.34 -10.08 -17.12
C SER A 143 33.60 -10.26 -17.96
N ALA A 144 34.49 -9.27 -17.91
CA ALA A 144 35.74 -9.28 -18.67
C ALA A 144 36.78 -8.37 -18.02
N ASN A 145 38.05 -8.78 -17.99
CA ASN A 145 39.12 -7.91 -17.51
C ASN A 145 39.34 -6.70 -18.43
N SER A 146 39.08 -6.84 -19.74
CA SER A 146 39.24 -5.75 -20.71
C SER A 146 38.06 -5.69 -21.67
N VAL A 147 37.51 -4.49 -21.83
CA VAL A 147 36.42 -4.16 -22.72
C VAL A 147 36.91 -3.16 -23.76
N VAL A 148 36.69 -3.46 -25.04
CA VAL A 148 37.12 -2.64 -26.18
C VAL A 148 35.88 -2.19 -26.94
N LEU A 149 35.65 -0.89 -26.96
CA LEU A 149 34.66 -0.26 -27.82
C LEU A 149 35.32 0.08 -29.15
N SER A 150 34.73 -0.38 -30.25
CA SER A 150 35.06 0.04 -31.61
C SER A 150 34.17 1.23 -31.96
N ILE A 151 34.75 2.42 -32.09
CA ILE A 151 34.03 3.66 -32.32
C ILE A 151 33.65 3.76 -33.81
N GLY A 152 32.35 3.67 -34.11
CA GLY A 152 31.84 3.74 -35.49
C GLY A 152 31.65 5.16 -36.03
N GLY A 153 31.81 6.18 -35.18
CA GLY A 153 31.68 7.57 -35.59
C GLY A 153 31.63 8.52 -34.40
N ASN A 154 31.31 9.79 -34.66
CA ASN A 154 31.32 10.88 -33.67
C ASN A 154 30.56 10.54 -32.37
N THR A 155 31.33 10.19 -31.33
CA THR A 155 30.89 9.82 -29.98
C THR A 155 31.55 10.78 -28.99
N GLN A 156 30.76 11.42 -28.15
CA GLN A 156 31.18 12.52 -27.27
C GLN A 156 30.85 12.18 -25.83
N MET A 157 31.87 11.89 -25.04
CA MET A 157 31.77 11.44 -23.65
C MET A 157 32.06 12.59 -22.68
N ASN A 158 31.18 12.74 -21.70
CA ASN A 158 31.38 13.60 -20.54
C ASN A 158 32.23 12.87 -19.49
N SER A 159 31.82 11.65 -19.19
CA SER A 159 32.48 10.77 -18.22
C SER A 159 32.12 9.31 -18.49
N LEU A 160 32.82 8.39 -17.83
CA LEU A 160 32.36 7.02 -17.66
C LEU A 160 32.52 6.58 -16.20
N THR A 161 31.65 5.69 -15.74
CA THR A 161 31.72 5.07 -14.41
C THR A 161 31.88 3.57 -14.57
N VAL A 162 32.90 3.01 -13.93
CA VAL A 162 33.30 1.61 -14.04
C VAL A 162 33.00 0.87 -12.75
N TYR A 163 32.50 -0.35 -12.90
CA TYR A 163 32.24 -1.29 -11.82
C TYR A 163 32.98 -2.61 -12.08
N LEU A 164 33.56 -3.21 -11.04
CA LEU A 164 34.23 -4.51 -11.11
C LEU A 164 33.27 -5.67 -10.76
N ASP A 165 33.66 -6.91 -11.01
CA ASP A 165 32.91 -8.11 -10.63
C ASP A 165 32.71 -8.15 -9.10
N GLY A 166 31.44 -8.30 -8.68
CA GLY A 166 31.02 -8.15 -7.29
C GLY A 166 30.80 -6.70 -6.85
N GLU A 167 30.95 -5.74 -7.76
CA GLU A 167 30.89 -4.30 -7.51
C GLU A 167 29.93 -3.55 -8.48
N GLY A 168 29.14 -4.28 -9.28
CA GLY A 168 28.19 -3.73 -10.28
C GLY A 168 26.93 -3.10 -9.68
N PRO A 169 26.16 -2.29 -10.46
CA PRO A 169 24.81 -1.92 -10.06
C PRO A 169 24.03 -3.23 -9.83
N VAL A 170 23.66 -3.47 -8.58
CA VAL A 170 22.80 -4.60 -8.25
C VAL A 170 21.49 -4.35 -8.98
N ASP A 171 21.06 -5.30 -9.80
CA ASP A 171 19.68 -5.32 -10.25
C ASP A 171 18.80 -5.49 -9.02
N ILE A 172 18.29 -4.38 -8.52
CA ILE A 172 17.37 -4.33 -7.37
C ILE A 172 15.91 -4.41 -7.82
N SER A 173 15.65 -4.67 -9.10
CA SER A 173 14.28 -4.83 -9.54
C SER A 173 13.67 -6.07 -8.88
N ASN A 174 12.45 -5.90 -8.40
CA ASN A 174 11.68 -6.97 -7.80
C ASN A 174 10.21 -6.86 -8.20
N THR A 175 9.45 -7.87 -7.83
CA THR A 175 8.00 -7.97 -8.01
C THR A 175 7.31 -7.97 -6.64
N PRO A 176 6.00 -7.79 -6.57
CA PRO A 176 5.27 -7.96 -5.30
C PRO A 176 5.54 -9.29 -4.59
N GLU A 177 5.70 -10.39 -5.35
CA GLU A 177 5.98 -11.73 -4.80
C GLU A 177 7.42 -11.88 -4.27
N THR A 178 8.32 -11.01 -4.74
CA THR A 178 9.74 -10.96 -4.35
C THR A 178 10.06 -9.65 -3.63
N ALA A 179 9.05 -9.02 -3.03
CA ALA A 179 9.19 -7.78 -2.29
C ALA A 179 10.25 -7.94 -1.20
N TYR A 180 11.12 -6.93 -1.07
CA TYR A 180 12.15 -6.92 -0.04
C TYR A 180 11.53 -6.83 1.34
N THR A 181 12.10 -7.53 2.31
CA THR A 181 11.88 -7.29 3.74
C THR A 181 12.39 -5.90 4.14
N VAL A 182 11.96 -5.41 5.29
CA VAL A 182 12.46 -4.15 5.85
C VAL A 182 13.95 -4.24 6.16
N ALA A 183 14.43 -5.39 6.66
CA ALA A 183 15.86 -5.64 6.83
C ALA A 183 16.64 -5.52 5.52
N GLU A 184 16.18 -6.17 4.44
CA GLU A 184 16.82 -6.07 3.12
C GLU A 184 16.81 -4.63 2.58
N ALA A 185 15.71 -3.89 2.79
CA ALA A 185 15.63 -2.48 2.40
C ALA A 185 16.66 -1.62 3.14
N HIS A 186 16.93 -1.89 4.42
CA HIS A 186 18.01 -1.23 5.16
C HIS A 186 19.39 -1.59 4.60
N GLU A 187 19.65 -2.87 4.33
CA GLU A 187 20.93 -3.30 3.74
C GLU A 187 21.20 -2.62 2.39
N LEU A 188 20.18 -2.54 1.51
CA LEU A 188 20.28 -1.85 0.23
C LEU A 188 20.54 -0.34 0.40
N THR A 189 19.86 0.28 1.37
CA THR A 189 19.99 1.71 1.66
C THR A 189 21.38 2.04 2.21
N GLU A 190 21.91 1.24 3.14
CA GLU A 190 23.26 1.38 3.70
C GLU A 190 24.34 1.22 2.63
N ALA A 191 24.12 0.29 1.70
CA ALA A 191 25.02 0.07 0.57
C ALA A 191 24.96 1.20 -0.47
N GLY A 192 23.95 2.09 -0.40
CA GLY A 192 23.74 3.16 -1.38
C GLY A 192 23.32 2.66 -2.76
N VAL A 193 22.76 1.45 -2.83
CA VAL A 193 22.47 0.74 -4.09
C VAL A 193 21.05 1.05 -4.55
N GLY A 194 20.90 1.47 -5.81
CA GLY A 194 19.60 1.60 -6.47
C GLY A 194 18.63 2.62 -5.85
N LEU A 195 19.16 3.63 -5.15
CA LEU A 195 18.39 4.72 -4.52
C LEU A 195 17.60 5.58 -5.52
N GLU A 196 17.80 5.39 -6.84
CA GLU A 196 17.04 6.08 -7.88
C GLU A 196 15.88 5.24 -8.45
N THR A 197 15.76 3.97 -8.06
CA THR A 197 14.75 3.02 -8.57
C THR A 197 13.70 2.71 -7.51
N SER A 198 12.43 2.64 -7.92
CA SER A 198 11.35 2.16 -7.04
C SER A 198 11.36 0.64 -6.95
N VAL A 199 11.16 0.12 -5.75
CA VAL A 199 11.09 -1.32 -5.45
C VAL A 199 9.86 -1.61 -4.61
N TYR A 200 9.51 -2.89 -4.52
CA TYR A 200 8.50 -3.38 -3.59
C TYR A 200 9.14 -3.71 -2.24
N ILE A 201 8.60 -3.17 -1.15
CA ILE A 201 9.01 -3.47 0.23
C ILE A 201 7.82 -4.02 0.99
N LYS A 202 7.96 -5.21 1.58
CA LYS A 202 6.97 -5.84 2.46
C LYS A 202 7.30 -5.55 3.92
N GLY A 203 6.28 -5.22 4.70
CA GLY A 203 6.41 -5.05 6.15
C GLY A 203 5.06 -5.01 6.86
N VAL A 204 5.09 -4.82 8.17
CA VAL A 204 3.94 -4.59 9.06
C VAL A 204 4.02 -3.15 9.53
N ILE A 205 2.91 -2.41 9.52
CA ILE A 205 2.86 -1.05 10.05
C ILE A 205 3.10 -1.09 11.56
N SER A 206 4.26 -0.58 12.00
CA SER A 206 4.68 -0.57 13.41
C SER A 206 4.23 0.69 14.15
N ASP A 207 4.12 1.82 13.43
CA ASP A 207 3.68 3.10 13.99
C ASP A 207 3.09 4.00 12.90
N ILE A 208 2.15 4.88 13.27
CA ILE A 208 1.54 5.86 12.35
C ILE A 208 1.76 7.26 12.91
N LYS A 209 2.54 8.06 12.19
CA LYS A 209 2.83 9.44 12.58
C LYS A 209 1.71 10.39 12.17
N GLU A 210 1.20 10.25 10.96
CA GLU A 210 0.13 11.09 10.42
C GLU A 210 -0.56 10.43 9.22
N VAL A 211 -1.89 10.51 9.15
CA VAL A 211 -2.65 10.38 7.90
C VAL A 211 -3.30 11.72 7.59
N SER A 212 -2.85 12.39 6.54
CA SER A 212 -3.32 13.72 6.19
C SER A 212 -4.32 13.64 5.04
N THR A 213 -5.63 13.68 5.33
CA THR A 213 -6.67 13.68 4.28
C THR A 213 -6.66 14.95 3.44
N SER A 214 -6.18 16.06 4.01
CA SER A 214 -6.01 17.34 3.30
C SER A 214 -4.91 17.29 2.24
N TYR A 215 -3.77 16.66 2.55
CA TYR A 215 -2.69 16.46 1.58
C TYR A 215 -2.82 15.15 0.79
N GLY A 216 -3.67 14.23 1.25
CA GLY A 216 -3.94 12.93 0.62
C GLY A 216 -2.82 11.92 0.80
N ASN A 217 -1.94 12.10 1.78
CA ASN A 217 -0.79 11.23 2.02
C ASN A 217 -0.64 10.91 3.51
N ALA A 218 0.15 9.87 3.81
CA ALA A 218 0.43 9.42 5.16
C ALA A 218 1.93 9.31 5.41
N THR A 219 2.34 9.54 6.66
CA THR A 219 3.67 9.19 7.15
C THR A 219 3.52 8.15 8.25
N TYR A 220 4.13 7.00 8.05
CA TYR A 220 4.04 5.84 8.94
C TYR A 220 5.34 5.04 8.88
N PHE A 221 5.48 4.07 9.77
CA PHE A 221 6.67 3.23 9.89
C PHE A 221 6.29 1.78 9.68
N ILE A 222 7.16 1.04 8.98
CA ILE A 222 7.00 -0.39 8.74
C ILE A 222 8.19 -1.17 9.30
N ASN A 223 7.96 -2.40 9.72
CA ASN A 223 9.00 -3.32 10.16
C ASN A 223 8.68 -4.76 9.73
N ASP A 224 9.63 -5.68 9.80
CA ASP A 224 9.40 -7.10 9.48
C ASP A 224 8.50 -7.80 10.51
N THR A 225 8.31 -7.17 11.68
CA THR A 225 7.41 -7.61 12.74
C THR A 225 6.63 -6.41 13.30
N GLU A 226 5.80 -6.60 14.32
CA GLU A 226 5.07 -5.51 14.99
C GLU A 226 5.97 -4.61 15.88
N ASN A 227 7.29 -4.83 15.92
CA ASN A 227 8.21 -4.04 16.72
C ASN A 227 8.60 -2.70 16.06
N THR A 228 9.04 -1.76 16.87
CA THR A 228 9.47 -0.43 16.40
C THR A 228 10.99 -0.30 16.22
N ASP A 229 11.76 -1.28 16.70
CA ASP A 229 13.22 -1.30 16.58
C ASP A 229 13.65 -1.58 15.14
N GLY A 230 14.37 -0.66 14.52
CA GLY A 230 14.82 -0.81 13.12
C GLY A 230 13.68 -0.66 12.10
N GLN A 231 12.65 0.11 12.43
CA GLN A 231 11.56 0.40 11.50
C GLN A 231 11.99 1.36 10.38
N LEU A 232 11.41 1.19 9.21
CA LEU A 232 11.61 2.02 8.02
C LEU A 232 10.48 3.04 7.89
N GLU A 233 10.80 4.33 7.81
CA GLU A 233 9.81 5.39 7.58
C GLU A 233 9.31 5.34 6.13
N VAL A 234 8.00 5.33 5.94
CA VAL A 234 7.36 5.62 4.66
C VAL A 234 6.94 7.09 4.69
N PHE A 235 7.73 7.95 4.05
CA PHE A 235 7.55 9.40 4.15
C PHE A 235 6.58 9.91 3.09
N ARG A 236 5.40 10.40 3.52
CA ARG A 236 4.35 10.94 2.63
C ARG A 236 3.98 9.97 1.50
N GLY A 237 3.74 8.71 1.86
CA GLY A 237 3.21 7.70 0.96
C GLY A 237 1.75 7.97 0.62
N ASN A 238 1.37 7.60 -0.60
CA ASN A 238 0.00 7.61 -1.09
C ASN A 238 -0.70 6.28 -0.79
N TYR A 239 -2.02 6.26 -0.97
CA TYR A 239 -2.83 5.05 -0.85
C TYR A 239 -2.68 4.17 -2.11
N PHE A 240 -3.55 3.19 -2.31
CA PHE A 240 -3.53 2.27 -3.46
C PHE A 240 -3.34 2.99 -4.79
N ASP A 241 -2.47 2.47 -5.65
CA ASP A 241 -2.17 2.99 -7.00
C ASP A 241 -1.84 4.49 -7.07
N GLY A 242 -1.35 5.07 -5.96
CA GLY A 242 -0.99 6.48 -5.87
C GLY A 242 -2.17 7.41 -5.57
N GLU A 243 -3.35 6.84 -5.28
CA GLU A 243 -4.53 7.60 -4.87
C GLU A 243 -4.36 8.27 -3.50
N ARG A 244 -5.26 9.21 -3.22
CA ARG A 244 -5.21 10.00 -1.98
C ARG A 244 -5.79 9.22 -0.81
N PHE A 245 -5.17 9.32 0.35
CA PHE A 245 -5.84 8.99 1.61
C PHE A 245 -7.02 9.93 1.86
N THR A 246 -8.19 9.36 2.17
CA THR A 246 -9.46 10.04 2.46
C THR A 246 -9.92 9.84 3.90
N SER A 247 -9.38 8.85 4.62
CA SER A 247 -9.63 8.61 6.04
C SER A 247 -8.36 8.10 6.75
N ALA A 248 -8.24 8.42 8.04
CA ALA A 248 -7.18 7.88 8.90
C ALA A 248 -7.34 6.37 9.16
N ASP A 249 -8.58 5.85 9.07
CA ASP A 249 -8.89 4.44 9.33
C ASP A 249 -8.53 3.51 8.16
N GLN A 250 -8.06 4.05 7.04
CA GLN A 250 -7.64 3.26 5.87
C GLN A 250 -6.35 2.46 6.12
N ILE A 251 -5.61 2.77 7.18
CA ILE A 251 -4.47 2.00 7.66
C ILE A 251 -4.47 1.99 9.19
N LYS A 252 -3.95 0.93 9.80
CA LYS A 252 -3.74 0.82 11.25
C LYS A 252 -2.44 0.10 11.57
N VAL A 253 -1.94 0.33 12.78
CA VAL A 253 -0.80 -0.44 13.32
C VAL A 253 -1.16 -1.93 13.33
N GLY A 254 -0.23 -2.76 12.89
CA GLY A 254 -0.40 -4.21 12.71
C GLY A 254 -0.85 -4.62 11.32
N ASP A 255 -1.21 -3.70 10.42
CA ASP A 255 -1.52 -4.05 9.04
C ASP A 255 -0.28 -4.54 8.29
N GLU A 256 -0.42 -5.63 7.54
CA GLU A 256 0.59 -6.07 6.58
C GLU A 256 0.50 -5.22 5.31
N VAL A 257 1.64 -4.73 4.81
CA VAL A 257 1.70 -3.90 3.61
C VAL A 257 2.79 -4.36 2.65
N ILE A 258 2.55 -4.15 1.36
CA ILE A 258 3.59 -4.07 0.33
C ILE A 258 3.57 -2.65 -0.22
N ILE A 259 4.69 -1.95 -0.10
CA ILE A 259 4.86 -0.57 -0.56
C ILE A 259 5.67 -0.58 -1.85
N TYR A 260 5.23 0.16 -2.86
CA TYR A 260 6.03 0.44 -4.03
C TYR A 260 6.62 1.85 -3.92
N GLY A 261 7.94 1.95 -3.86
CA GLY A 261 8.58 3.25 -3.65
C GLY A 261 10.10 3.19 -3.67
N ARG A 262 10.71 4.38 -3.66
CA ARG A 262 12.15 4.57 -3.78
C ARG A 262 12.80 4.66 -2.40
N LEU A 263 13.84 3.87 -2.15
CA LEU A 263 14.63 3.96 -0.93
C LEU A 263 15.46 5.26 -0.92
N SER A 264 15.62 5.88 0.25
CA SER A 264 16.38 7.12 0.39
C SER A 264 16.93 7.28 1.81
N VAL A 265 17.92 8.17 1.94
CA VAL A 265 18.49 8.57 3.23
C VAL A 265 18.19 10.05 3.45
N TYR A 266 17.50 10.38 4.55
CA TYR A 266 17.25 11.76 4.96
C TYR A 266 17.78 11.99 6.36
N ASN A 267 18.68 12.97 6.53
CA ASN A 267 19.37 13.24 7.80
C ASN A 267 20.01 11.99 8.44
N GLY A 268 20.51 11.07 7.62
CA GLY A 268 21.12 9.82 8.08
C GLY A 268 20.13 8.75 8.57
N GLN A 269 18.84 8.91 8.28
CA GLN A 269 17.80 7.89 8.54
C GLN A 269 17.32 7.29 7.22
N HIS A 270 17.11 5.97 7.22
CA HIS A 270 16.57 5.25 6.07
C HIS A 270 15.06 5.48 5.98
N GLN A 271 14.58 5.75 4.78
CA GLN A 271 13.15 5.95 4.53
C GLN A 271 12.79 5.57 3.09
N VAL A 272 11.53 5.22 2.85
CA VAL A 272 10.93 5.25 1.52
C VAL A 272 10.51 6.69 1.21
N ALA A 273 10.97 7.22 0.08
CA ALA A 273 10.77 8.61 -0.31
C ALA A 273 9.30 8.94 -0.65
N GLN A 274 8.99 10.24 -0.65
CA GLN A 274 7.68 10.75 -1.06
C GLN A 274 7.27 10.28 -2.46
N GLY A 275 5.97 10.09 -2.65
CA GLY A 275 5.41 9.58 -3.91
C GLY A 275 5.39 8.06 -4.01
N SER A 276 5.79 7.34 -2.96
CA SER A 276 5.48 5.92 -2.82
C SER A 276 3.98 5.68 -2.75
N SER A 277 3.55 4.45 -2.99
CA SER A 277 2.15 4.02 -2.85
C SER A 277 2.06 2.64 -2.19
N ILE A 278 0.93 2.38 -1.55
CA ILE A 278 0.59 1.03 -1.12
C ILE A 278 0.24 0.21 -2.36
N TYR A 279 0.94 -0.91 -2.58
CA TYR A 279 0.57 -1.91 -3.58
C TYR A 279 -0.40 -2.94 -3.00
N SER A 280 -0.15 -3.39 -1.76
CA SER A 280 -1.04 -4.31 -1.06
C SER A 280 -1.22 -3.92 0.41
N LEU A 281 -2.43 -4.08 0.94
CA LEU A 281 -2.79 -3.92 2.35
C LEU A 281 -3.56 -5.16 2.80
N ASN A 282 -3.02 -5.90 3.78
CA ASN A 282 -3.58 -7.16 4.31
C ASN A 282 -3.95 -8.18 3.22
N GLY A 283 -3.19 -8.22 2.13
CA GLY A 283 -3.43 -9.10 0.98
C GLY A 283 -4.39 -8.55 -0.08
N ASN A 284 -5.06 -7.41 0.18
CA ASN A 284 -5.87 -6.71 -0.83
C ASN A 284 -4.97 -5.83 -1.70
N THR A 285 -5.31 -5.68 -2.98
CA THR A 285 -4.61 -4.80 -3.95
C THR A 285 -5.46 -3.62 -4.41
N GLU A 286 -6.66 -3.49 -3.85
CA GLU A 286 -7.61 -2.41 -4.12
C GLU A 286 -8.21 -1.95 -2.80
N PRO A 287 -8.73 -0.71 -2.72
CA PRO A 287 -9.43 -0.23 -1.54
C PRO A 287 -10.59 -1.14 -1.15
N ASP A 288 -10.75 -1.40 0.14
CA ASP A 288 -12.04 -1.88 0.63
C ASP A 288 -13.12 -0.82 0.34
N ALA A 289 -14.28 -1.27 -0.11
CA ALA A 289 -15.42 -0.38 -0.30
C ALA A 289 -15.74 0.31 1.04
N PRO A 290 -16.03 1.62 1.04
CA PRO A 290 -16.31 2.35 2.29
C PRO A 290 -17.46 1.68 3.03
N SER A 291 -17.20 1.18 4.24
CA SER A 291 -18.23 0.62 5.10
C SER A 291 -18.92 1.74 5.87
N VAL A 292 -20.21 1.95 5.62
CA VAL A 292 -21.04 2.80 6.48
C VAL A 292 -21.37 2.01 7.74
N ASP A 293 -21.16 2.60 8.93
CA ASP A 293 -21.68 2.03 10.18
C ASP A 293 -23.20 2.14 10.14
N ILE A 294 -23.84 0.98 9.92
CA ILE A 294 -25.29 0.84 9.81
C ILE A 294 -25.89 0.18 11.05
N SER A 295 -25.15 0.10 12.16
CA SER A 295 -25.71 -0.41 13.40
C SER A 295 -26.78 0.54 13.94
N ASN A 296 -27.89 -0.01 14.42
CA ASN A 296 -28.92 0.76 15.11
C ASN A 296 -29.56 -0.04 16.26
N THR A 297 -30.40 0.65 17.02
CA THR A 297 -31.14 0.11 18.17
C THR A 297 -32.63 0.25 17.89
N PRO A 298 -33.52 -0.41 18.65
CA PRO A 298 -34.95 -0.18 18.52
C PRO A 298 -35.35 1.30 18.65
N GLU A 299 -34.68 2.06 19.52
CA GLU A 299 -34.92 3.49 19.73
C GLU A 299 -34.46 4.35 18.55
N THR A 300 -33.49 3.85 17.78
CA THR A 300 -32.92 4.50 16.59
C THR A 300 -33.26 3.75 15.31
N ALA A 301 -34.36 2.98 15.33
CA ALA A 301 -34.84 2.23 14.18
C ALA A 301 -34.96 3.17 12.96
N TYR A 302 -34.48 2.69 11.81
CA TYR A 302 -34.53 3.45 10.59
C TYR A 302 -35.96 3.66 10.12
N SER A 303 -36.21 4.78 9.45
CA SER A 303 -37.42 4.94 8.65
C SER A 303 -37.38 4.03 7.43
N VAL A 304 -38.53 3.75 6.83
CA VAL A 304 -38.61 2.99 5.58
C VAL A 304 -37.85 3.70 4.46
N ALA A 305 -37.96 5.03 4.38
CA ALA A 305 -37.18 5.81 3.43
C ALA A 305 -35.66 5.59 3.57
N ARG A 306 -35.14 5.59 4.81
CA ARG A 306 -33.70 5.36 5.06
C ARG A 306 -33.28 3.94 4.71
N ALA A 307 -34.11 2.94 5.00
CA ALA A 307 -33.86 1.56 4.60
C ALA A 307 -33.75 1.42 3.07
N ASN A 308 -34.66 2.07 2.32
CA ASN A 308 -34.64 2.08 0.87
C ASN A 308 -33.39 2.77 0.29
N GLU A 309 -32.91 3.85 0.92
CA GLU A 309 -31.63 4.50 0.55
C GLU A 309 -30.45 3.55 0.70
N LEU A 310 -30.36 2.82 1.81
CA LEU A 310 -29.30 1.83 2.07
C LEU A 310 -29.34 0.69 1.04
N ILE A 311 -30.54 0.18 0.71
CA ILE A 311 -30.72 -0.84 -0.33
C ILE A 311 -30.28 -0.33 -1.70
N THR A 312 -30.63 0.91 -2.03
CA THR A 312 -30.23 1.54 -3.30
C THR A 312 -28.71 1.69 -3.41
N ALA A 313 -28.06 2.08 -2.30
CA ALA A 313 -26.61 2.27 -2.22
C ALA A 313 -25.82 0.95 -2.14
N GLY A 314 -26.47 -0.16 -1.78
CA GLY A 314 -25.81 -1.44 -1.53
C GLY A 314 -25.03 -1.46 -0.21
N GLU A 315 -25.34 -0.56 0.72
CA GLU A 315 -24.60 -0.38 1.97
C GLU A 315 -25.17 -1.29 3.07
N GLY A 316 -24.33 -2.13 3.67
CA GLY A 316 -24.66 -2.83 4.91
C GLY A 316 -25.71 -3.95 4.81
N LEU A 317 -25.96 -4.51 3.62
CA LEU A 317 -26.96 -5.57 3.38
C LEU A 317 -26.70 -6.91 4.12
N GLU A 318 -25.49 -7.08 4.68
CA GLU A 318 -25.12 -8.24 5.50
C GLU A 318 -25.46 -8.08 7.00
N THR A 319 -25.77 -6.87 7.47
CA THR A 319 -26.08 -6.61 8.88
C THR A 319 -27.60 -6.57 9.08
N GLU A 320 -28.06 -7.09 10.21
CA GLU A 320 -29.44 -6.92 10.66
C GLU A 320 -29.64 -5.54 11.28
N VAL A 321 -30.76 -4.91 10.95
CA VAL A 321 -31.10 -3.55 11.42
C VAL A 321 -32.57 -3.51 11.83
N TYR A 322 -32.91 -2.53 12.67
CA TYR A 322 -34.28 -2.21 13.03
C TYR A 322 -34.88 -1.21 12.03
N VAL A 323 -36.05 -1.49 11.48
CA VAL A 323 -36.82 -0.56 10.64
C VAL A 323 -38.20 -0.36 11.22
N LYS A 324 -38.58 0.90 11.39
CA LYS A 324 -39.88 1.33 11.86
C LYS A 324 -40.78 1.72 10.69
N GLY A 325 -42.03 1.26 10.70
CA GLY A 325 -43.02 1.64 9.70
C GLY A 325 -44.45 1.28 10.09
N ILE A 326 -45.40 1.69 9.27
CA ILE A 326 -46.83 1.39 9.37
C ILE A 326 -47.16 0.32 8.33
N ILE A 327 -47.88 -0.73 8.72
CA ILE A 327 -48.33 -1.77 7.78
C ILE A 327 -49.32 -1.15 6.78
N THR A 328 -48.98 -1.15 5.50
CA THR A 328 -49.79 -0.60 4.40
C THR A 328 -50.58 -1.69 3.67
N GLU A 329 -50.03 -2.90 3.63
CA GLU A 329 -50.60 -4.04 2.91
C GLU A 329 -50.18 -5.34 3.58
N ILE A 330 -51.08 -6.33 3.61
CA ILE A 330 -50.80 -7.69 4.09
C ILE A 330 -51.08 -8.63 2.91
N ASP A 331 -50.04 -9.30 2.43
CA ASP A 331 -50.13 -10.24 1.31
C ASP A 331 -50.52 -11.64 1.80
N GLU A 332 -49.81 -12.15 2.82
CA GLU A 332 -50.09 -13.46 3.40
C GLU A 332 -49.79 -13.48 4.90
N VAL A 333 -50.64 -14.17 5.68
CA VAL A 333 -50.30 -14.67 7.02
C VAL A 333 -50.48 -16.20 7.03
N SER A 334 -49.37 -16.93 7.05
CA SER A 334 -49.33 -18.39 6.93
C SER A 334 -49.53 -19.05 8.29
N VAL A 335 -50.79 -19.41 8.62
CA VAL A 335 -51.17 -20.03 9.91
C VAL A 335 -51.88 -21.38 9.71
N GLY A 336 -51.95 -22.19 10.76
CA GLY A 336 -52.68 -23.48 10.76
C GLY A 336 -51.85 -24.70 10.34
N GLU A 337 -52.53 -25.83 10.12
CA GLU A 337 -51.89 -27.09 9.76
C GLU A 337 -51.25 -27.00 8.36
N GLY A 338 -49.91 -27.13 8.32
CA GLY A 338 -49.12 -26.93 7.09
C GLY A 338 -48.66 -25.50 6.83
N GLY A 339 -49.09 -24.53 7.65
CA GLY A 339 -48.60 -23.15 7.60
C GLY A 339 -47.22 -22.99 8.22
N PHE A 340 -46.45 -22.00 7.76
CA PHE A 340 -45.08 -21.77 8.22
C PHE A 340 -44.99 -20.89 9.48
N GLY A 341 -46.11 -20.28 9.90
CA GLY A 341 -46.16 -19.38 11.05
C GLY A 341 -45.49 -18.04 10.79
N ASN A 342 -45.44 -17.59 9.54
CA ASN A 342 -44.82 -16.34 9.11
C ASN A 342 -45.81 -15.50 8.28
N ALA A 343 -45.45 -14.24 8.03
CA ALA A 343 -46.26 -13.31 7.27
C ALA A 343 -45.42 -12.58 6.21
N THR A 344 -46.04 -12.26 5.07
CA THR A 344 -45.52 -11.32 4.08
C THR A 344 -46.43 -10.10 4.07
N TYR A 345 -45.86 -8.94 4.35
CA TYR A 345 -46.58 -7.67 4.45
C TYR A 345 -45.66 -6.51 4.08
N TYR A 346 -46.23 -5.34 3.84
CA TYR A 346 -45.50 -4.15 3.43
C TYR A 346 -45.64 -3.05 4.47
N ILE A 347 -44.54 -2.32 4.73
CA ILE A 347 -44.50 -1.21 5.67
C ILE A 347 -44.06 0.08 4.98
N ASN A 348 -44.54 1.23 5.46
CA ASN A 348 -44.12 2.55 4.99
C ASN A 348 -44.09 3.56 6.15
N ASP A 349 -43.39 4.67 5.99
CA ASP A 349 -43.38 5.79 6.94
C ASP A 349 -44.74 6.49 7.04
N THR A 350 -45.59 6.29 6.03
CA THR A 350 -46.96 6.80 5.97
C THR A 350 -47.97 5.68 5.69
N GLN A 351 -49.26 5.98 5.68
CA GLN A 351 -50.30 4.99 5.34
C GLN A 351 -50.45 4.77 3.81
N THR A 352 -49.50 5.23 2.99
CA THR A 352 -49.54 5.07 1.53
C THR A 352 -48.64 3.91 1.07
N PRO A 353 -48.98 3.21 -0.02
CA PRO A 353 -48.16 2.12 -0.52
C PRO A 353 -46.92 2.57 -1.33
N GLU A 354 -46.78 3.87 -1.64
CA GLU A 354 -45.68 4.37 -2.47
C GLU A 354 -44.35 4.40 -1.71
N GLY A 355 -43.36 3.62 -2.16
CA GLY A 355 -42.06 3.51 -1.50
C GLY A 355 -42.04 2.54 -0.31
N GLN A 356 -43.02 1.64 -0.22
CA GLN A 356 -43.09 0.64 0.85
C GLN A 356 -41.94 -0.38 0.80
N LEU A 357 -41.56 -0.88 1.98
CA LEU A 357 -40.59 -1.97 2.16
C LEU A 357 -41.35 -3.28 2.38
N CYS A 358 -41.00 -4.33 1.64
CA CYS A 358 -41.55 -5.66 1.83
C CYS A 358 -40.90 -6.34 3.04
N ILE A 359 -41.70 -6.91 3.92
CA ILE A 359 -41.25 -7.80 5.00
C ILE A 359 -41.53 -9.22 4.56
N PHE A 360 -40.53 -9.88 3.96
CA PHE A 360 -40.71 -11.19 3.34
C PHE A 360 -40.60 -12.32 4.37
N ARG A 361 -41.70 -13.07 4.57
CA ARG A 361 -41.75 -14.22 5.50
C ARG A 361 -41.26 -13.90 6.91
N GLY A 362 -41.68 -12.75 7.44
CA GLY A 362 -41.36 -12.32 8.79
C GLY A 362 -42.09 -13.12 9.86
N TYR A 363 -41.43 -13.32 11.00
CA TYR A 363 -42.02 -13.91 12.20
C TYR A 363 -42.69 -12.85 13.08
N TYR A 364 -43.52 -13.31 14.01
CA TYR A 364 -44.19 -12.44 14.98
C TYR A 364 -43.19 -11.93 16.03
N LEU A 365 -43.70 -11.34 17.11
CA LEU A 365 -42.92 -10.76 18.20
C LEU A 365 -41.82 -11.72 18.68
N ASP A 366 -40.57 -11.23 18.73
CA ASP A 366 -39.39 -11.95 19.24
C ASP A 366 -39.10 -13.28 18.50
N GLY A 367 -39.46 -13.35 17.21
CA GLY A 367 -39.22 -14.53 16.37
C GLY A 367 -40.24 -15.65 16.54
N GLU A 368 -41.29 -15.44 17.34
CA GLU A 368 -42.37 -16.42 17.50
C GLU A 368 -43.20 -16.60 16.23
N ARG A 369 -43.89 -17.74 16.13
CA ARG A 369 -44.79 -17.99 14.99
C ARG A 369 -46.08 -17.18 15.10
N PHE A 370 -46.57 -16.71 13.97
CA PHE A 370 -47.96 -16.29 13.84
C PHE A 370 -48.90 -17.47 14.11
N THR A 371 -49.93 -17.21 14.92
CA THR A 371 -50.98 -18.16 15.32
C THR A 371 -52.37 -17.73 14.79
N SER A 372 -52.53 -16.47 14.42
CA SER A 372 -53.74 -15.93 13.78
C SER A 372 -53.38 -14.80 12.81
N ALA A 373 -54.15 -14.69 11.72
CA ALA A 373 -54.08 -13.56 10.79
C ALA A 373 -54.45 -12.22 11.45
N ASP A 374 -55.26 -12.24 12.51
CA ASP A 374 -55.71 -11.04 13.22
C ASP A 374 -54.64 -10.43 14.15
N GLN A 375 -53.46 -11.06 14.26
CA GLN A 375 -52.36 -10.56 15.10
C GLN A 375 -51.70 -9.30 14.53
N ILE A 376 -51.90 -9.02 13.25
CA ILE A 376 -51.49 -7.78 12.58
C ILE A 376 -52.63 -7.30 11.69
N LYS A 377 -52.71 -5.99 11.46
CA LYS A 377 -53.65 -5.37 10.52
C LYS A 377 -53.01 -4.16 9.85
N ILE A 378 -53.56 -3.79 8.70
CA ILE A 378 -53.23 -2.53 8.03
C ILE A 378 -53.43 -1.37 9.01
N GLY A 379 -52.44 -0.48 9.08
CA GLY A 379 -52.40 0.66 10.00
C GLY A 379 -51.67 0.40 11.32
N ASP A 380 -51.27 -0.84 11.61
CA ASP A 380 -50.41 -1.11 12.78
C ASP A 380 -49.01 -0.52 12.58
N GLU A 381 -48.48 0.11 13.63
CA GLU A 381 -47.07 0.53 13.68
C GLU A 381 -46.21 -0.64 14.13
N VAL A 382 -45.12 -0.92 13.41
CA VAL A 382 -44.17 -1.99 13.73
C VAL A 382 -42.74 -1.47 13.74
N ILE A 383 -41.92 -2.10 14.57
CA ILE A 383 -40.46 -2.12 14.42
C ILE A 383 -40.09 -3.55 14.05
N VAL A 384 -39.45 -3.75 12.90
CA VAL A 384 -39.02 -5.06 12.40
C VAL A 384 -37.51 -5.13 12.44
N TYR A 385 -36.97 -6.27 12.86
CA TYR A 385 -35.53 -6.53 12.90
C TYR A 385 -35.16 -7.58 11.86
N GLY A 386 -34.20 -7.26 10.99
CA GLY A 386 -33.74 -8.18 9.95
C GLY A 386 -32.77 -7.55 8.95
N ARG A 387 -32.32 -8.35 7.97
CA ARG A 387 -31.39 -7.93 6.91
C ARG A 387 -32.12 -7.31 5.73
N LEU A 388 -31.62 -6.16 5.25
CA LEU A 388 -32.12 -5.51 4.03
C LEU A 388 -31.59 -6.21 2.77
N ILE A 389 -32.42 -6.29 1.73
CA ILE A 389 -32.04 -6.87 0.43
C ILE A 389 -32.76 -6.18 -0.73
N ASN A 390 -32.09 -6.10 -1.88
CA ASN A 390 -32.73 -5.82 -3.17
C ASN A 390 -32.98 -7.16 -3.88
N TYR A 391 -34.22 -7.67 -3.81
CA TYR A 391 -34.60 -8.90 -4.49
C TYR A 391 -35.19 -8.59 -5.87
N ASN A 392 -34.36 -8.69 -6.90
CA ASN A 392 -34.76 -8.47 -8.30
C ASN A 392 -35.48 -7.13 -8.55
N GLY A 393 -35.08 -6.06 -7.85
CA GLY A 393 -35.68 -4.73 -7.96
C GLY A 393 -36.72 -4.41 -6.87
N THR A 394 -37.11 -5.39 -6.06
CA THR A 394 -37.98 -5.16 -4.89
C THR A 394 -37.12 -4.92 -3.66
N TYR A 395 -37.44 -3.89 -2.89
CA TYR A 395 -36.79 -3.61 -1.61
C TYR A 395 -37.48 -4.42 -0.51
N GLU A 396 -36.73 -5.29 0.16
CA GLU A 396 -37.26 -6.24 1.12
C GLU A 396 -36.38 -6.35 2.38
N MET A 397 -36.97 -6.82 3.48
CA MET A 397 -36.24 -7.54 4.51
C MET A 397 -36.24 -9.04 4.19
N ASN A 398 -35.05 -9.65 4.17
CA ASN A 398 -34.87 -11.07 3.88
C ASN A 398 -35.53 -11.97 4.94
N SER A 399 -35.78 -13.24 4.59
CA SER A 399 -36.34 -14.23 5.51
C SER A 399 -35.49 -14.40 6.77
N GLY A 400 -36.15 -14.65 7.91
CA GLY A 400 -35.50 -14.67 9.23
C GLY A 400 -35.70 -13.39 10.04
N ASN A 401 -36.26 -12.35 9.43
CA ASN A 401 -36.72 -11.16 10.13
C ASN A 401 -37.89 -11.46 11.08
N HIS A 402 -38.09 -10.60 12.07
CA HIS A 402 -39.20 -10.69 13.00
C HIS A 402 -39.63 -9.31 13.51
N ILE A 403 -40.89 -9.21 13.96
CA ILE A 403 -41.37 -8.00 14.62
C ILE A 403 -40.68 -7.88 15.98
N TYR A 404 -40.01 -6.77 16.23
CA TYR A 404 -39.49 -6.40 17.55
C TYR A 404 -40.56 -5.72 18.41
N SER A 405 -41.31 -4.78 17.81
CA SER A 405 -42.42 -4.08 18.49
C SER A 405 -43.64 -3.98 17.59
N LEU A 406 -44.82 -4.12 18.19
CA LEU A 406 -46.12 -3.93 17.54
C LEU A 406 -46.96 -2.94 18.34
N ASN A 407 -47.28 -1.79 17.75
CA ASN A 407 -48.00 -0.68 18.38
C ASN A 407 -47.43 -0.28 19.76
N GLY A 408 -46.09 -0.30 19.87
CA GLY A 408 -45.37 0.00 21.11
C GLY A 408 -45.29 -1.15 22.13
N VAL A 409 -45.92 -2.30 21.86
CA VAL A 409 -45.81 -3.50 22.70
C VAL A 409 -44.57 -4.30 22.31
N THR A 410 -43.84 -4.80 23.31
CA THR A 410 -42.71 -5.73 23.14
C THR A 410 -42.94 -6.97 23.99
N THR A 411 -42.12 -8.03 23.85
CA THR A 411 -42.19 -9.22 24.71
C THR A 411 -41.52 -8.99 26.08
N GLY A 412 -40.89 -7.83 26.29
CA GLY A 412 -40.33 -7.40 27.57
C GLY A 412 -41.41 -7.13 28.61
N ILE A 413 -41.07 -7.29 29.89
CA ILE A 413 -41.98 -6.99 31.00
C ILE A 413 -42.37 -5.51 30.96
N ASP A 414 -43.52 -5.21 30.36
CA ASP A 414 -44.02 -3.84 30.22
C ASP A 414 -44.48 -3.24 31.56
N ASN A 415 -44.64 -4.04 32.63
CA ASN A 415 -45.03 -3.56 33.96
C ASN A 415 -44.60 -4.50 35.10
N ILE A 416 -43.92 -3.95 36.12
CA ILE A 416 -43.95 -4.50 37.50
C ILE A 416 -45.13 -3.83 38.19
N THR A 417 -46.34 -4.37 37.99
CA THR A 417 -47.50 -3.95 38.79
C THR A 417 -47.29 -4.41 40.22
N VAL A 418 -47.09 -3.46 41.14
CA VAL A 418 -47.13 -3.76 42.57
C VAL A 418 -48.59 -3.66 43.02
N GLU A 419 -49.28 -4.79 43.08
CA GLU A 419 -50.70 -4.86 43.48
C GLU A 419 -50.95 -4.46 44.96
N GLN A 420 -49.90 -4.28 45.77
CA GLN A 420 -50.03 -3.95 47.19
C GLN A 420 -49.57 -2.51 47.50
N GLU A 421 -50.51 -1.73 48.05
CA GLU A 421 -50.23 -0.48 48.75
C GLU A 421 -49.12 -0.68 49.79
N PHE A 422 -48.25 0.32 49.96
CA PHE A 422 -47.15 0.21 50.92
C PHE A 422 -47.70 0.13 52.35
N ASP A 423 -47.50 -1.01 53.02
CA ASP A 423 -47.77 -1.15 54.46
C ASP A 423 -46.51 -0.84 55.26
N GLU A 424 -46.51 0.31 55.94
CA GLU A 424 -45.44 0.74 56.83
C GLU A 424 -45.22 -0.19 58.03
N ASN A 425 -46.20 -1.05 58.36
CA ASN A 425 -46.16 -2.01 59.47
C ASN A 425 -45.69 -3.40 59.06
N ALA A 426 -45.53 -3.66 57.75
CA ALA A 426 -45.01 -4.93 57.27
C ALA A 426 -43.59 -5.20 57.82
N PRO A 427 -43.25 -6.48 58.10
CA PRO A 427 -41.89 -6.84 58.49
C PRO A 427 -40.86 -6.41 57.44
N VAL A 428 -39.69 -5.97 57.92
CA VAL A 428 -38.55 -5.60 57.09
C VAL A 428 -37.58 -6.79 57.02
N TYR A 429 -37.05 -7.08 55.84
CA TYR A 429 -36.08 -8.14 55.60
C TYR A 429 -34.82 -7.57 54.95
N ASN A 430 -33.65 -8.17 55.21
CA ASN A 430 -32.46 -7.91 54.42
C ASN A 430 -32.47 -8.76 53.13
N LEU A 431 -31.46 -8.57 52.27
CA LEU A 431 -31.31 -9.32 51.02
C LEU A 431 -31.10 -10.84 51.22
N GLN A 432 -30.74 -11.28 52.43
CA GLN A 432 -30.61 -12.69 52.79
C GLN A 432 -31.94 -13.30 53.28
N GLY A 433 -33.04 -12.54 53.25
CA GLY A 433 -34.36 -12.99 53.71
C GLY A 433 -34.48 -13.06 55.23
N GLN A 434 -33.54 -12.47 55.98
CA GLN A 434 -33.61 -12.40 57.43
C GLN A 434 -34.46 -11.19 57.82
N ARG A 435 -35.40 -11.37 58.75
CA ARG A 435 -36.17 -10.26 59.32
C ARG A 435 -35.23 -9.36 60.14
N VAL A 436 -35.28 -8.06 59.90
CA VAL A 436 -34.43 -7.05 60.54
C VAL A 436 -35.27 -5.92 61.15
N SER A 437 -34.65 -5.08 61.98
CA SER A 437 -35.31 -3.89 62.53
C SER A 437 -35.46 -2.80 61.45
N LYS A 438 -36.45 -1.92 61.63
CA LYS A 438 -36.68 -0.76 60.75
C LYS A 438 -35.49 0.21 60.69
N ASP A 439 -34.59 0.19 61.68
CA ASP A 439 -33.42 1.07 61.77
C ASP A 439 -32.17 0.49 61.09
N THR A 440 -32.24 -0.75 60.61
CA THR A 440 -31.12 -1.42 59.94
C THR A 440 -30.70 -0.62 58.72
N LYS A 441 -29.40 -0.35 58.55
CA LYS A 441 -28.90 0.37 57.38
C LYS A 441 -28.71 -0.56 56.18
N GLY A 442 -28.91 -0.03 54.98
CA GLY A 442 -28.66 -0.75 53.72
C GLY A 442 -29.92 -0.99 52.89
N ILE A 443 -29.80 -1.89 51.91
CA ILE A 443 -30.88 -2.29 51.02
C ILE A 443 -31.75 -3.32 51.74
N LEU A 444 -33.01 -2.96 51.96
CA LEU A 444 -33.98 -3.75 52.71
C LEU A 444 -35.22 -4.00 51.86
N ILE A 445 -36.01 -5.00 52.24
CA ILE A 445 -37.26 -5.38 51.60
C ILE A 445 -38.37 -5.23 52.63
N GLN A 446 -39.37 -4.38 52.38
CA GLN A 446 -40.57 -4.26 53.19
C GLN A 446 -41.79 -4.35 52.30
N ASN A 447 -42.75 -5.20 52.65
CA ASN A 447 -43.96 -5.42 51.86
C ASN A 447 -43.65 -5.76 50.38
N GLY A 448 -42.64 -6.58 50.14
CA GLY A 448 -42.15 -6.93 48.79
C GLY A 448 -41.38 -5.82 48.07
N LYS A 449 -41.28 -4.60 48.61
CA LYS A 449 -40.60 -3.45 48.00
C LYS A 449 -39.19 -3.29 48.55
N LYS A 450 -38.20 -3.13 47.66
CA LYS A 450 -36.83 -2.77 48.03
C LYS A 450 -36.77 -1.28 48.40
N PHE A 451 -36.11 -0.93 49.50
CA PHE A 451 -35.82 0.45 49.90
C PHE A 451 -34.43 0.56 50.51
N ILE A 452 -33.88 1.77 50.56
CA ILE A 452 -32.58 2.05 51.18
C ILE A 452 -32.82 2.82 52.47
N ASN A 453 -32.38 2.26 53.59
CA ASN A 453 -32.34 2.96 54.85
C ASN A 453 -30.92 3.49 55.09
N ARG A 454 -30.76 4.81 55.08
CA ARG A 454 -29.47 5.50 55.15
C ARG A 454 -29.05 5.78 56.57
#